data_AF-A0A9D5FW15-F1
#
_entry.id   AF-A0A9D5FW15-F1
#
_cell.length_a   1.000
_cell.length_b   1.000
_cell.length_c   1.000
_cell.angle_alpha   90.00
_cell.angle_beta   90.00
_cell.angle_gamma   90.00
#
_symmetry.space_group_name_H-M   'P 1'
#
loop_
_entity.id
_entity.type
_entity.pdbx_description
1 polymer ?
#
loop_
_entity_poly.entity_id
_entity_poly.type
_entity_poly.pdbx_seq_one_letter_code
_entity_poly.pdbx_strand_id
1 'polypeptide(L)'
;MPYSNPIESKEFRQQLRKEATPCERILWHYLRRRQLEGLKFRQQHGYGPYVMDLYCSTLHWCIEIDGEVHDTIEQKEKDNDRSAFLAQHGIIVTRIKNETIEGNIHKIVALLRQEALKIAEKRKIKLPLTREERCKKTTIQQEKQIEV
;
A
#
# COMPACT_ATOMS: atom_id res chain seq x y z
N MET A 1 15.98 -5.07 -6.63
CA MET A 1 15.90 -3.64 -7.01
C MET A 1 16.71 -2.85 -6.00
N PRO A 2 17.80 -2.18 -6.41
CA PRO A 2 18.77 -1.57 -5.51
C PRO A 2 18.20 -0.42 -4.67
N TYR A 3 17.06 0.16 -5.05
CA TYR A 3 16.44 1.29 -4.37
C TYR A 3 15.36 0.90 -3.35
N SER A 4 14.96 -0.37 -3.28
CA SER A 4 13.83 -0.76 -2.45
C SER A 4 14.26 -1.04 -1.01
N ASN A 5 13.69 -0.29 -0.08
CA ASN A 5 13.81 -0.47 1.37
C ASN A 5 15.27 -0.40 1.88
N PRO A 6 15.99 0.71 1.59
CA PRO A 6 17.38 0.89 1.97
C PRO A 6 17.59 0.74 3.48
N ILE A 7 18.75 0.21 3.86
CA ILE A 7 19.11 -0.06 5.27
C ILE A 7 19.34 1.26 6.01
N GLU A 8 19.89 2.25 5.32
CA GLU A 8 20.19 3.60 5.78
C GLU A 8 18.92 4.31 6.28
N SER A 9 17.78 4.09 5.62
CA SER A 9 16.49 4.65 6.01
C SER A 9 15.77 3.87 7.13
N LYS A 10 16.34 2.77 7.64
CA LYS A 10 15.63 1.83 8.51
C LYS A 10 15.17 2.48 9.81
N GLU A 11 16.03 3.25 10.47
CA GLU A 11 15.72 3.91 11.74
C GLU A 11 14.65 4.98 11.54
N PHE A 12 14.81 5.83 10.53
CA PHE A 12 13.82 6.84 10.16
C PHE A 12 12.43 6.22 9.91
N ARG A 13 12.37 5.11 9.15
CA ARG A 13 11.11 4.39 8.91
C ARG A 13 10.53 3.73 10.16
N GLN A 14 11.35 3.33 11.12
CA GLN A 14 10.85 2.84 12.41
C GLN A 14 10.24 3.99 13.22
N GLN A 15 10.85 5.17 13.19
CA GLN A 15 10.32 6.37 13.83
C GLN A 15 8.98 6.77 13.21
N LEU A 16 8.89 6.87 11.88
CA LEU A 16 7.64 7.18 11.18
C LEU A 16 6.51 6.19 11.50
N ARG A 17 6.80 4.90 11.71
CA ARG A 17 5.76 3.93 12.13
C ARG A 17 5.25 4.18 13.55
N LYS A 18 6.10 4.69 14.46
CA LYS A 18 5.69 5.05 15.82
C LYS A 18 4.87 6.34 15.81
N GLU A 19 5.22 7.27 14.93
CA GLU A 19 4.59 8.59 14.79
C GLU A 19 3.40 8.60 13.82
N ALA A 20 3.06 7.46 13.21
CA ALA A 20 1.99 7.33 12.23
C ALA A 20 0.68 7.98 12.73
N THR A 21 0.08 8.80 11.87
CA THR A 21 -1.16 9.52 12.18
C THR A 21 -2.32 8.56 12.52
N PRO A 22 -3.36 9.01 13.24
CA PRO A 22 -4.57 8.20 13.47
C PRO A 22 -5.15 7.63 12.18
N CYS A 23 -5.23 8.44 11.12
CA CYS A 23 -5.70 8.04 9.79
C CYS A 23 -4.83 6.94 9.16
N GLU A 24 -3.50 7.07 9.21
CA GLU A 24 -2.59 6.02 8.76
C GLU A 24 -2.78 4.70 9.51
N ARG A 25 -2.92 4.77 10.85
CA ARG A 25 -3.10 3.57 11.68
C ARG A 25 -4.41 2.87 11.34
N ILE A 26 -5.50 3.63 11.16
CA ILE A 26 -6.80 3.11 10.73
C ILE A 26 -6.66 2.43 9.37
N LEU A 27 -6.15 3.12 8.35
CA LEU A 27 -6.04 2.54 7.02
C LEU A 27 -5.11 1.31 7.00
N TRP A 28 -3.98 1.37 7.71
CA TRP A 28 -3.08 0.25 7.87
C TRP A 28 -3.77 -0.97 8.49
N HIS A 29 -4.66 -0.79 9.46
CA HIS A 29 -5.43 -1.88 10.05
C HIS A 29 -6.23 -2.67 9.00
N TYR A 30 -6.81 -1.99 8.01
CA TYR A 30 -7.62 -2.63 6.95
C TYR A 30 -6.77 -3.21 5.81
N LEU A 31 -5.54 -2.75 5.61
CA LEU A 31 -4.68 -3.24 4.51
C LEU A 31 -3.68 -4.32 4.94
N ARG A 32 -3.26 -4.30 6.20
CA ARG A 32 -2.29 -5.28 6.73
C ARG A 32 -2.82 -6.70 6.65
N ARG A 33 -1.93 -7.68 6.82
CA ARG A 33 -2.27 -9.12 6.85
C ARG A 33 -3.04 -9.59 5.60
N ARG A 34 -2.84 -8.94 4.45
CA ARG A 34 -3.39 -9.35 3.15
C ARG A 34 -4.92 -9.30 3.07
N GLN A 35 -5.51 -8.34 3.77
CA GLN A 35 -6.97 -8.16 3.82
C GLN A 35 -7.56 -7.55 2.54
N LEU A 36 -6.79 -6.78 1.78
CA LEU A 36 -7.20 -6.26 0.47
C LEU A 36 -6.74 -7.21 -0.64
N GLU A 37 -7.65 -8.00 -1.22
CA GLU A 37 -7.39 -8.88 -2.38
C GLU A 37 -6.14 -9.78 -2.23
N GLY A 38 -5.82 -10.22 -1.01
CA GLY A 38 -4.62 -11.03 -0.73
C GLY A 38 -3.28 -10.28 -0.86
N LEU A 39 -3.30 -8.98 -1.21
CA LEU A 39 -2.16 -8.13 -1.49
C LEU A 39 -1.34 -7.85 -0.23
N LYS A 40 -0.01 -7.87 -0.37
CA LYS A 40 0.89 -7.57 0.76
C LYS A 40 1.25 -6.09 0.76
N PHE A 41 0.66 -5.35 1.69
CA PHE A 41 1.06 -3.98 2.00
C PHE A 41 2.17 -3.95 3.06
N ARG A 42 3.02 -2.93 2.97
CA ARG A 42 4.08 -2.59 3.92
C ARG A 42 3.89 -1.14 4.35
N GLN A 43 4.01 -0.88 5.65
CA GLN A 43 3.93 0.46 6.21
C GLN A 43 5.30 1.14 6.22
N GLN A 44 5.35 2.43 5.87
CA GLN A 44 6.55 3.27 5.82
C GLN A 44 7.69 2.57 5.07
N HIS A 45 7.48 2.34 3.77
CA HIS A 45 8.39 1.63 2.88
C HIS A 45 9.31 2.62 2.18
N GLY A 46 10.62 2.47 2.37
CA GLY A 46 11.61 3.31 1.71
C GLY A 46 11.77 2.92 0.25
N TYR A 47 11.90 3.90 -0.64
CA TYR A 47 12.23 3.70 -2.03
C TYR A 47 13.11 4.86 -2.53
N GLY A 48 14.39 4.57 -2.74
CA GLY A 48 15.40 5.61 -2.99
C GLY A 48 15.45 6.62 -1.83
N PRO A 49 15.40 7.94 -2.11
CA PRO A 49 15.43 8.97 -1.08
C PRO A 49 14.08 9.19 -0.38
N TYR A 50 12.99 8.54 -0.84
CA TYR A 50 11.64 8.78 -0.33
C TYR A 50 11.13 7.64 0.52
N VAL A 51 10.21 7.97 1.45
CA VAL A 51 9.41 6.98 2.18
C VAL A 51 7.95 7.10 1.72
N MET A 52 7.33 5.95 1.53
CA MET A 52 5.92 5.79 1.15
C MET A 52 5.14 5.23 2.34
N ASP A 53 3.98 5.82 2.66
CA ASP A 53 3.20 5.44 3.84
C ASP A 53 2.74 3.98 3.78
N LEU A 54 2.17 3.57 2.65
CA LEU A 54 1.63 2.24 2.44
C LEU A 54 2.00 1.73 1.05
N TYR A 55 2.81 0.68 0.96
CA TYR A 55 3.34 0.18 -0.30
C TYR A 55 2.98 -1.28 -0.57
N CYS A 56 2.43 -1.56 -1.76
CA CYS A 56 2.20 -2.89 -2.30
C CYS A 56 3.23 -3.23 -3.37
N SER A 57 4.12 -4.17 -3.07
CA SER A 57 5.13 -4.62 -4.04
C SER A 57 4.54 -5.39 -5.22
N THR A 58 3.41 -6.08 -5.05
CA THR A 58 2.78 -6.86 -6.13
C THR A 58 2.28 -5.96 -7.25
N LEU A 59 1.72 -4.79 -6.92
CA LEU A 59 1.17 -3.87 -7.90
C LEU A 59 2.11 -2.70 -8.23
N HIS A 60 3.27 -2.60 -7.57
CA HIS A 60 4.08 -1.37 -7.44
C HIS A 60 3.18 -0.16 -7.18
N TRP A 61 2.44 -0.22 -6.08
CA TRP A 61 1.41 0.75 -5.76
C TRP A 61 1.66 1.35 -4.37
N CYS A 62 1.73 2.67 -4.32
CA CYS A 62 1.86 3.50 -3.14
C CYS A 62 0.51 4.15 -2.84
N ILE A 63 0.11 4.10 -1.56
CA ILE A 63 -0.99 4.87 -1.02
C ILE A 63 -0.39 5.85 -0.02
N GLU A 64 -0.62 7.13 -0.26
CA GLU A 64 -0.19 8.25 0.58
C GLU A 64 -1.39 8.86 1.28
N ILE A 65 -1.20 9.17 2.56
CA ILE A 65 -2.22 9.85 3.34
C ILE A 65 -1.78 11.30 3.47
N ASP A 66 -2.47 12.15 2.72
CA ASP A 66 -2.15 13.55 2.60
C ASP A 66 -2.69 14.31 3.81
N GLY A 67 -1.78 15.01 4.50
CA GLY A 67 -2.10 16.01 5.51
C GLY A 67 -2.42 17.35 4.86
N GLU A 68 -2.74 18.36 5.66
CA GLU A 68 -2.79 19.72 5.13
C GLU A 68 -1.40 20.10 4.58
N VAL A 69 -1.31 20.30 3.26
CA VAL A 69 -0.09 20.76 2.61
C VAL A 69 -0.07 22.29 2.67
N HIS A 70 0.98 22.86 3.27
CA HIS A 70 1.24 24.29 3.11
C HIS A 70 1.63 24.56 1.66
N ASP A 71 0.86 25.41 0.99
CA ASP A 71 0.85 25.55 -0.47
C ASP A 71 2.00 26.45 -1.00
N THR A 72 3.22 26.19 -0.54
CA THR A 72 4.42 26.95 -0.92
C THR A 72 5.00 26.46 -2.26
N ILE A 73 5.69 27.34 -2.99
CA ILE A 73 6.30 27.02 -4.29
C ILE A 73 7.37 25.93 -4.13
N GLU A 74 8.19 26.00 -3.09
CA GLU A 74 9.24 25.03 -2.81
C GLU A 74 8.67 23.63 -2.51
N GLN A 75 7.52 23.55 -1.84
CA GLN A 75 6.85 22.27 -1.56
C GLN A 75 6.32 21.62 -2.84
N LYS A 76 5.75 22.43 -3.75
CA LYS A 76 5.26 21.96 -5.06
C LYS A 76 6.39 21.39 -5.93
N GLU A 77 7.55 22.02 -5.94
CA GLU A 77 8.72 21.51 -6.67
C GLU A 77 9.20 20.17 -6.11
N LYS A 78 9.34 20.06 -4.78
CA LYS A 78 9.71 18.79 -4.13
C LYS A 78 8.71 17.67 -4.38
N ASP A 79 7.42 17.99 -4.36
CA ASP A 79 6.36 17.01 -4.62
C ASP A 79 6.34 16.55 -6.08
N ASN A 80 6.68 17.44 -7.03
CA ASN A 80 6.83 17.10 -8.44
C ASN A 80 8.02 16.18 -8.66
N ASP A 81 9.19 16.48 -8.09
CA ASP A 81 10.39 15.64 -8.18
C ASP A 81 10.13 14.25 -7.61
N ARG A 82 9.48 14.19 -6.44
CA ARG A 82 9.08 12.95 -5.80
C ARG A 82 8.14 12.14 -6.68
N SER A 83 7.12 12.78 -7.24
CA SER A 83 6.14 12.12 -8.11
C SER A 83 6.79 11.58 -9.39
N ALA A 84 7.68 12.37 -10.00
CA ALA A 84 8.42 11.98 -11.21
C ALA A 84 9.36 10.79 -10.93
N PHE A 85 10.11 10.82 -9.83
CA PHE A 85 10.99 9.73 -9.43
C PHE A 85 10.23 8.41 -9.23
N LEU A 86 9.12 8.44 -8.49
CA LEU A 86 8.30 7.24 -8.27
C LEU A 86 7.69 6.71 -9.57
N ALA A 87 7.20 7.62 -10.42
CA ALA A 87 6.65 7.27 -11.73
C ALA A 87 7.68 6.62 -12.66
N GLN A 88 8.92 7.13 -12.70
CA GLN A 88 10.03 6.55 -13.47
C GLN A 88 10.32 5.09 -13.05
N HIS A 89 10.11 4.78 -11.77
CA HIS A 89 10.27 3.43 -11.23
C HIS A 89 9.00 2.55 -11.36
N GLY A 90 8.01 3.03 -12.11
CA GLY A 90 6.75 2.31 -12.34
C GLY A 90 5.87 2.20 -11.10
N ILE A 91 6.08 3.06 -10.10
CA ILE A 91 5.26 3.12 -8.88
C ILE A 91 4.06 4.01 -9.17
N ILE A 92 2.85 3.45 -8.99
CA ILE A 92 1.60 4.22 -9.03
C ILE A 92 1.39 4.83 -7.65
N VAL A 93 1.06 6.10 -7.57
CA VAL A 93 0.79 6.81 -6.31
C VAL A 93 -0.68 7.20 -6.25
N THR A 94 -1.35 6.86 -5.16
CA THR A 94 -2.73 7.27 -4.85
C THR A 94 -2.72 8.06 -3.55
N ARG A 95 -3.16 9.32 -3.59
CA ARG A 95 -3.25 10.19 -2.41
C ARG A 95 -4.66 10.19 -1.85
N ILE A 96 -4.78 10.06 -0.52
CA ILE A 96 -6.05 10.09 0.22
C ILE A 96 -5.95 11.19 1.26
N LYS A 97 -6.91 12.12 1.27
CA LYS A 97 -6.98 13.16 2.30
C LYS A 97 -7.40 12.59 3.65
N ASN A 98 -6.83 13.10 4.74
CA ASN A 98 -7.19 12.73 6.11
C ASN A 98 -8.70 12.77 6.37
N GLU A 99 -9.37 13.87 5.99
CA GLU A 99 -10.81 14.09 6.15
C GLU A 99 -11.68 12.99 5.51
N THR A 100 -11.16 12.32 4.48
CA THR A 100 -11.92 11.26 3.77
C THR A 100 -11.84 9.92 4.51
N ILE A 101 -10.87 9.74 5.41
CA ILE A 101 -10.71 8.51 6.20
C ILE A 101 -11.61 8.57 7.43
N GLU A 102 -11.68 9.74 8.08
CA GLU A 102 -12.51 9.95 9.26
C GLU A 102 -14.00 9.78 8.92
N GLY A 103 -14.62 8.73 9.45
CA GLY A 103 -16.04 8.40 9.24
C GLY A 103 -16.38 7.62 7.97
N ASN A 104 -15.45 7.42 7.02
CA ASN A 104 -15.73 6.79 5.72
C ASN A 104 -14.77 5.65 5.33
N ILE A 105 -14.08 5.04 6.31
CA ILE A 105 -13.06 4.00 6.06
C ILE A 105 -13.53 2.85 5.16
N HIS A 106 -14.77 2.37 5.32
CA HIS A 106 -15.30 1.29 4.49
C HIS A 106 -15.41 1.68 3.01
N LYS A 107 -15.80 2.93 2.74
CA LYS A 107 -15.87 3.49 1.38
C LYS A 107 -14.47 3.63 0.79
N ILE A 108 -13.50 4.11 1.57
CA ILE A 108 -12.09 4.19 1.16
C ILE A 108 -11.54 2.81 0.80
N VAL A 109 -11.76 1.80 1.64
CA VAL A 109 -11.30 0.44 1.38
C VAL A 109 -11.93 -0.14 0.11
N ALA A 110 -13.22 0.15 -0.14
CA ALA A 110 -13.90 -0.27 -1.38
C ALA A 110 -13.31 0.42 -2.62
N LEU A 111 -13.00 1.72 -2.54
CA LEU A 111 -12.33 2.45 -3.61
C LEU A 111 -10.93 1.88 -3.89
N LEU A 112 -10.16 1.62 -2.84
CA LEU A 112 -8.83 1.02 -2.96
C LEU A 112 -8.88 -0.39 -3.55
N ARG A 113 -9.92 -1.17 -3.24
CA ARG A 113 -10.15 -2.47 -3.88
C ARG A 113 -10.36 -2.30 -5.39
N GLN A 114 -11.24 -1.39 -5.80
CA GLN A 114 -11.50 -1.14 -7.22
C GLN A 114 -10.24 -0.66 -7.94
N GLU A 115 -9.47 0.22 -7.31
CA GLU A 115 -8.22 0.71 -7.87
C GLU A 115 -7.18 -0.40 -8.01
N ALA A 116 -7.05 -1.28 -7.01
CA ALA A 116 -6.19 -2.45 -7.08
C ALA A 116 -6.54 -3.37 -8.25
N LEU A 117 -7.84 -3.63 -8.48
CA LEU A 117 -8.33 -4.45 -9.59
C LEU A 117 -7.98 -3.83 -10.95
N LYS A 118 -8.23 -2.52 -11.11
CA LYS A 118 -7.86 -1.78 -12.33
C LYS A 118 -6.36 -1.83 -12.61
N ILE A 119 -5.53 -1.63 -11.59
CA ILE A 119 -4.07 -1.69 -11.72
C ILE A 119 -3.64 -3.10 -12.14
N ALA A 120 -4.19 -4.13 -11.50
CA ALA A 120 -3.89 -5.52 -11.80
C ALA A 120 -4.27 -5.89 -13.23
N GLU A 121 -5.45 -5.48 -13.70
CA GLU A 121 -5.92 -5.69 -15.06
C GLU A 121 -5.01 -4.99 -16.08
N LYS A 122 -4.76 -3.69 -15.90
CA LYS A 122 -3.89 -2.89 -16.79
C LYS A 122 -2.50 -3.49 -16.92
N ARG A 123 -1.96 -4.06 -15.84
CA ARG A 123 -0.61 -4.66 -15.79
C ARG A 123 -0.61 -6.17 -16.08
N LYS A 124 -1.77 -6.78 -16.32
CA LYS A 124 -1.95 -8.23 -16.50
C LYS A 124 -1.35 -9.06 -15.35
N ILE A 125 -1.49 -8.57 -14.11
CA ILE A 125 -0.97 -9.22 -12.90
C ILE A 125 -2.04 -10.14 -12.33
N LYS A 126 -1.69 -11.41 -12.09
CA LYS A 126 -2.56 -12.33 -11.35
C LYS A 126 -2.55 -11.99 -9.86
N LEU A 127 -3.71 -11.64 -9.32
CA LEU A 127 -3.84 -11.33 -7.90
C LEU A 127 -3.63 -12.60 -7.03
N PRO A 128 -3.02 -12.44 -5.84
CA PRO A 128 -2.88 -13.55 -4.90
C PRO A 128 -4.24 -13.96 -4.34
N LEU A 129 -4.36 -15.25 -3.99
CA LEU A 129 -5.56 -15.74 -3.30
C LEU A 129 -5.82 -14.94 -2.02
N THR A 130 -7.09 -14.58 -1.83
CA THR A 130 -7.59 -13.99 -0.60
C THR A 130 -7.41 -14.94 0.59
N ARG A 131 -7.64 -14.43 1.80
CA ARG A 131 -7.55 -15.25 3.01
C ARG A 131 -8.61 -16.38 3.00
N GLU A 132 -9.83 -16.05 2.59
CA GLU A 132 -10.95 -17.00 2.51
C GLU A 132 -10.68 -18.11 1.49
N GLU A 133 -10.21 -17.75 0.31
CA GLU A 133 -9.86 -18.72 -0.73
C GLU A 133 -8.68 -19.61 -0.33
N ARG A 134 -7.68 -19.05 0.37
CA ARG A 134 -6.59 -19.86 0.95
C ARG A 134 -7.13 -20.87 1.96
N CYS A 135 -8.02 -20.45 2.85
CA CYS A 135 -8.60 -21.32 3.87
C CYS A 135 -9.35 -22.50 3.21
N LYS A 136 -10.23 -22.21 2.24
CA LYS A 136 -10.97 -23.22 1.46
C LYS A 136 -10.05 -24.18 0.72
N LYS A 137 -8.98 -23.66 0.09
CA LYS A 137 -8.01 -24.48 -0.63
C LYS A 137 -7.27 -25.44 0.29
N THR A 138 -6.94 -25.02 1.51
CA THR A 138 -6.32 -25.89 2.51
C THR A 138 -7.27 -27.01 2.94
N THR A 139 -8.55 -26.70 3.19
CA THR A 139 -9.55 -27.71 3.58
C THR A 139 -9.74 -28.79 2.51
N ILE A 140 -9.88 -28.38 1.25
CA ILE A 140 -10.05 -29.31 0.12
C ILE A 140 -8.80 -30.18 -0.10
N GLN A 141 -7.60 -29.64 0.16
CA GLN A 141 -6.36 -30.42 0.07
C GLN A 141 -6.23 -31.46 1.21
N GLN A 142 -6.72 -31.13 2.40
CA GLN A 142 -6.74 -32.06 3.54
C GLN A 142 -7.75 -33.19 3.33
N GLU A 143 -8.93 -32.89 2.80
CA GLU A 143 -9.96 -33.92 2.50
C GLU A 143 -9.48 -34.91 1.44
N LYS A 144 -8.81 -34.44 0.38
CA LYS A 144 -8.23 -35.29 -0.68
C LYS A 144 -7.07 -36.18 -0.22
N GLN A 145 -6.45 -35.88 0.91
CA GLN A 145 -5.35 -36.67 1.46
C GLN A 145 -5.82 -37.77 2.42
N ILE A 146 -7.11 -37.76 2.80
CA ILE A 146 -7.73 -38.72 3.71
C ILE A 146 -8.50 -39.81 2.92
N GLU A 147 -8.84 -39.56 1.65
CA GLU A 147 -9.52 -40.52 0.76
C GLU A 147 -8.58 -41.45 -0.03
N VAL A 148 -7.32 -41.61 0.37
CA VAL A 148 -6.34 -42.54 -0.25
C VAL A 148 -5.83 -43.55 0.78
#